data_AF-A0A5E7YUD6-F1
#
_entry.id   AF-A0A5E7YUD6-F1
#
_cell.length_a   1.000
_cell.length_b   1.000
_cell.length_c   1.000
_cell.angle_alpha   90.00
_cell.angle_beta   90.00
_cell.angle_gamma   90.00
#
_symmetry.space_group_name_H-M   'P 1'
#
loop_
_entity.id
_entity.type
_entity.pdbx_description
1 polymer ?
#
loop_
_entity_poly.entity_id
_entity_poly.type
_entity_poly.pdbx_seq_one_letter_code
_entity_poly.pdbx_strand_id
1 'polypeptide(L)'
;MRRGSIKFDSRGQFAGHETFPLRLLWLKKAFDAVGDGADARTFQEQAAIARFGVGRNMAASMRYWALATGFFIEQDRVIFPTALGKTVLADDGLDPYLEQAATIWLAHWHVASTPEMTTTAYYAFNLLSAIEFDPAILLEEIFALVEENGWRATRGTLKRDIEVFLRSYVRRGDALNEDAAEPLLAELAIIREARLGGWYEFVRGPKPSLSDAVFAYALGDFWARSGYPTTLTAEQICYAPGSPGRVFKLDEDSVISRLMRLDDLTDDAWKWVDTAGLRQIQRVSDFDPLNTLPLAYPRPVPLEAAA
;
A
#
# COMPACT_ATOMS: atom_id res chain seq x y z
N MET A 1 26.27 12.34 -2.74
CA MET A 1 26.06 12.68 -1.31
C MET A 1 25.80 11.38 -0.58
N ARG A 2 26.62 11.00 0.41
CA ARG A 2 26.25 9.89 1.31
C ARG A 2 25.02 10.33 2.09
N ARG A 3 23.95 9.53 2.05
CA ARG A 3 22.79 9.74 2.92
C ARG A 3 23.24 9.71 4.37
N GLY A 4 22.66 10.57 5.21
CA GLY A 4 22.75 10.42 6.65
C GLY A 4 22.18 9.06 7.07
N SER A 5 22.65 8.50 8.18
CA SER A 5 22.17 7.20 8.65
C SER A 5 20.67 7.25 8.92
N ILE A 6 19.94 6.27 8.38
CA ILE A 6 18.49 6.16 8.54
C ILE A 6 18.24 5.12 9.63
N LYS A 7 17.70 5.58 10.76
CA LYS A 7 17.32 4.71 11.88
C LYS A 7 15.82 4.50 11.91
N PHE A 8 15.43 3.26 12.15
CA PHE A 8 14.05 2.83 12.29
C PHE A 8 13.79 2.34 13.71
N ASP A 9 12.62 2.67 14.24
CA ASP A 9 12.16 2.18 15.56
C ASP A 9 11.66 0.73 15.50
N SER A 10 11.29 0.26 14.30
CA SER A 10 10.85 -1.11 14.03
C SER A 10 12.01 -2.04 13.64
N ARG A 11 11.76 -3.35 13.68
CA ARG A 11 12.70 -4.33 13.11
C ARG A 11 12.45 -4.43 11.60
N GLY A 12 13.52 -4.63 10.84
CA GLY A 12 13.40 -4.90 9.41
C GLY A 12 12.70 -6.23 9.18
N GLN A 13 11.66 -6.22 8.36
CA GLN A 13 10.84 -7.38 8.02
C GLN A 13 11.06 -7.74 6.55
N PHE A 14 11.53 -8.96 6.32
CA PHE A 14 11.88 -9.47 5.00
C PHE A 14 11.40 -10.91 4.82
N ALA A 15 10.99 -11.27 3.61
CA ALA A 15 10.59 -12.61 3.16
C ALA A 15 9.37 -13.22 3.88
N GLY A 16 8.52 -12.43 4.55
CA GLY A 16 7.29 -12.92 5.19
C GLY A 16 6.23 -13.41 4.19
N HIS A 17 6.35 -13.01 2.93
CA HIS A 17 5.46 -13.36 1.83
C HIS A 17 5.72 -14.75 1.22
N GLU A 18 6.65 -15.55 1.75
CA GLU A 18 6.92 -16.93 1.29
C GLU A 18 7.17 -17.04 -0.23
N THR A 19 7.86 -16.05 -0.82
CA THR A 19 8.14 -15.93 -2.28
C THR A 19 6.93 -15.69 -3.20
N PHE A 20 5.73 -15.44 -2.67
CA PHE A 20 4.52 -15.16 -3.45
C PHE A 20 4.11 -13.69 -3.38
N PRO A 21 3.85 -13.03 -4.52
CA PRO A 21 3.19 -11.73 -4.53
C PRO A 21 1.72 -11.86 -4.13
N LEU A 22 1.10 -10.76 -3.70
CA LEU A 22 -0.34 -10.72 -3.42
C LEU A 22 -1.12 -11.00 -4.70
N ARG A 23 -2.02 -11.98 -4.66
CA ARG A 23 -2.88 -12.36 -5.78
C ARG A 23 -4.30 -11.82 -5.58
N LEU A 24 -5.01 -11.66 -6.69
CA LEU A 24 -6.45 -11.36 -6.68
C LEU A 24 -7.22 -12.37 -5.82
N LEU A 25 -8.29 -11.91 -5.16
CA LEU A 25 -9.15 -12.67 -4.24
C LEU A 25 -8.49 -13.23 -2.97
N TRP A 26 -7.17 -13.11 -2.76
CA TRP A 26 -6.54 -13.58 -1.52
C TRP A 26 -7.07 -12.84 -0.29
N LEU A 27 -7.27 -11.53 -0.40
CA LEU A 27 -7.82 -10.73 0.69
C LEU A 27 -9.29 -11.08 0.97
N LYS A 28 -10.09 -11.33 -0.07
CA LYS A 28 -11.48 -11.81 0.09
C LYS A 28 -11.53 -13.18 0.77
N LYS A 29 -10.74 -14.16 0.30
CA LYS A 29 -10.63 -15.47 0.94
C LYS A 29 -10.19 -15.38 2.40
N ALA A 30 -9.25 -14.49 2.71
CA ALA A 30 -8.83 -14.23 4.08
C ALA A 30 -9.96 -13.64 4.92
N PHE A 31 -10.73 -12.69 4.36
CA PHE A 31 -11.88 -12.09 5.02
C PHE A 31 -12.92 -13.14 5.40
N ASP A 32 -13.32 -13.96 4.44
CA ASP A 32 -14.35 -15.01 4.63
C ASP A 32 -13.90 -16.07 5.64
N ALA A 33 -12.62 -16.42 5.64
CA ALA A 33 -12.07 -17.39 6.58
C ALA A 33 -11.88 -16.84 8.00
N VAL A 34 -11.68 -15.53 8.14
CA VAL A 34 -11.48 -14.87 9.44
C VAL A 34 -12.81 -14.52 10.10
N GLY A 35 -13.81 -14.07 9.34
CA GLY A 35 -15.08 -13.58 9.89
C GLY A 35 -14.85 -12.48 10.93
N ASP A 36 -15.46 -12.61 12.11
CA ASP A 36 -15.26 -11.69 13.24
C ASP A 36 -14.03 -12.00 14.11
N GLY A 37 -13.20 -12.96 13.72
CA GLY A 37 -11.98 -13.32 14.44
C GLY A 37 -11.61 -14.79 14.25
N ALA A 38 -10.36 -15.04 13.86
CA ALA A 38 -9.84 -16.41 13.73
C ALA A 38 -8.41 -16.54 14.23
N ASP A 39 -8.08 -17.68 14.83
CA ASP A 39 -6.70 -18.01 15.22
C ASP A 39 -5.78 -17.98 13.98
N ALA A 40 -4.61 -17.34 14.11
CA ALA A 40 -3.59 -17.21 13.07
C ALA A 40 -3.15 -18.55 12.46
N ARG A 41 -3.27 -19.65 13.22
CA ARG A 41 -3.00 -21.02 12.73
C ARG A 41 -3.95 -21.47 11.62
N THR A 42 -5.09 -20.79 11.45
CA THR A 42 -6.00 -20.94 10.29
C THR A 42 -5.26 -20.93 8.95
N PHE A 43 -4.17 -20.17 8.85
CA PHE A 43 -3.36 -20.03 7.64
C PHE A 43 -2.15 -20.99 7.57
N GLN A 44 -1.94 -21.82 8.58
CA GLN A 44 -0.74 -22.67 8.73
C GLN A 44 -1.06 -24.16 8.83
N GLU A 45 -2.22 -24.50 9.40
CA GLU A 45 -2.66 -25.89 9.60
C GLU A 45 -2.89 -26.62 8.28
N GLN A 46 -2.88 -27.96 8.33
CA GLN A 46 -3.11 -28.80 7.15
C GLN A 46 -4.47 -28.50 6.48
N ALA A 47 -5.47 -28.11 7.29
CA ALA A 47 -6.80 -27.72 6.82
C ALA A 47 -6.79 -26.43 5.96
N ALA A 48 -5.75 -25.60 6.05
CA ALA A 48 -5.62 -24.38 5.25
C ALA A 48 -5.61 -24.69 3.74
N ILE A 49 -5.08 -25.84 3.33
CA ILE A 49 -5.04 -26.23 1.92
C ILE A 49 -6.46 -26.40 1.37
N ALA A 50 -7.30 -27.15 2.09
CA ALA A 50 -8.68 -27.38 1.70
C ALA A 50 -9.51 -26.08 1.80
N ARG A 51 -9.30 -25.30 2.88
CA ARG A 51 -10.04 -24.06 3.14
C ARG A 51 -9.83 -23.01 2.06
N PHE A 52 -8.58 -22.75 1.68
CA PHE A 52 -8.25 -21.68 0.75
C PHE A 52 -8.11 -22.15 -0.70
N GLY A 53 -8.03 -23.47 -0.92
CA GLY A 53 -7.74 -24.08 -2.21
C GLY A 53 -6.35 -23.74 -2.73
N VAL A 54 -5.37 -23.58 -1.83
CA VAL A 54 -3.98 -23.22 -2.17
C VAL A 54 -2.97 -24.03 -1.36
N GLY A 55 -1.71 -24.09 -1.79
CA GLY A 55 -0.66 -24.76 -1.03
C GLY A 55 -0.37 -24.08 0.32
N ARG A 56 0.21 -24.82 1.28
CA ARG A 56 0.49 -24.32 2.64
C ARG A 56 1.28 -23.00 2.68
N ASN A 57 2.32 -22.87 1.85
CA ASN A 57 3.13 -21.64 1.81
C ASN A 57 2.35 -20.45 1.20
N MET A 58 1.40 -20.72 0.29
CA MET A 58 0.50 -19.68 -0.23
C MET A 58 -0.49 -19.23 0.84
N ALA A 59 -1.00 -20.13 1.68
CA ALA A 59 -1.86 -19.75 2.81
C ALA A 59 -1.10 -18.89 3.83
N ALA A 60 0.16 -19.24 4.14
CA ALA A 60 1.02 -18.39 4.98
C ALA A 60 1.28 -17.01 4.35
N SER A 61 1.54 -16.96 3.04
CA SER A 61 1.68 -15.70 2.29
C SER A 61 0.38 -14.87 2.28
N MET A 62 -0.78 -15.52 2.17
CA MET A 62 -2.09 -14.87 2.23
C MET A 62 -2.28 -14.13 3.56
N ARG A 63 -1.94 -14.77 4.68
CA ARG A 63 -1.93 -14.10 6.01
C ARG A 63 -0.99 -12.90 6.04
N TYR A 64 0.23 -13.06 5.52
CA TYR A 64 1.20 -11.97 5.48
C TYR A 64 0.65 -10.76 4.72
N TRP A 65 0.09 -10.97 3.53
CA TRP A 65 -0.46 -9.87 2.73
C TRP A 65 -1.74 -9.28 3.31
N ALA A 66 -2.59 -10.08 3.95
CA ALA A 66 -3.75 -9.59 4.68
C ALA A 66 -3.36 -8.56 5.74
N LEU A 67 -2.30 -8.82 6.50
CA LEU A 67 -1.78 -7.90 7.51
C LEU A 67 -1.03 -6.71 6.87
N ALA A 68 -0.18 -6.96 5.87
CA ALA A 68 0.63 -5.92 5.21
C ALA A 68 -0.21 -4.87 4.45
N THR A 69 -1.43 -5.22 4.05
CA THR A 69 -2.35 -4.32 3.33
C THR A 69 -3.27 -3.51 4.26
N GLY A 70 -3.16 -3.68 5.58
CA GLY A 70 -3.93 -2.91 6.57
C GLY A 70 -5.43 -3.24 6.64
N PHE A 71 -5.92 -4.17 5.83
CA PHE A 71 -7.30 -4.67 5.92
C PHE A 71 -7.52 -5.61 7.12
N PHE A 72 -6.43 -6.13 7.70
CA PHE A 72 -6.47 -7.02 8.85
C PHE A 72 -5.46 -6.60 9.89
N ILE A 73 -5.77 -6.90 11.15
CA ILE A 73 -4.86 -6.79 12.28
C ILE A 73 -4.77 -8.13 13.00
N GLU A 74 -3.66 -8.34 13.70
CA GLU A 74 -3.48 -9.50 14.56
C GLU A 74 -3.22 -9.04 15.99
N GLN A 75 -4.00 -9.58 16.92
CA GLN A 75 -3.89 -9.34 18.35
C GLN A 75 -3.99 -10.69 19.07
N ASP A 76 -3.03 -10.99 19.95
CA ASP A 76 -2.99 -12.24 20.71
C ASP A 76 -3.14 -13.52 19.85
N ARG A 77 -2.52 -13.50 18.66
CA ARG A 77 -2.61 -14.57 17.62
C ARG A 77 -4.01 -14.78 17.03
N VAL A 78 -4.93 -13.85 17.25
CA VAL A 78 -6.23 -13.81 16.58
C VAL A 78 -6.19 -12.70 15.55
N ILE A 79 -6.60 -13.03 14.33
CA ILE A 79 -6.67 -12.11 13.21
C ILE A 79 -8.10 -11.57 13.14
N PHE A 80 -8.24 -10.27 12.93
CA PHE A 80 -9.52 -9.57 12.77
C PHE A 80 -9.46 -8.66 11.53
N PRO A 81 -10.57 -8.48 10.80
CA PRO A 81 -10.67 -7.41 9.83
C PRO A 81 -10.67 -6.05 10.54
N THR A 82 -9.92 -5.08 9.99
CA THR A 82 -9.95 -3.69 10.46
C THR A 82 -11.25 -3.00 10.05
N ALA A 83 -11.48 -1.77 10.51
CA ALA A 83 -12.58 -0.95 10.01
C ALA A 83 -12.52 -0.83 8.47
N LEU A 84 -11.33 -0.53 7.93
CA LEU A 84 -11.09 -0.54 6.49
C LEU A 84 -11.40 -1.89 5.84
N GLY A 85 -10.93 -2.99 6.45
CA GLY A 85 -11.24 -4.37 6.06
C GLY A 85 -12.72 -4.62 5.89
N LYS A 86 -13.51 -4.29 6.91
CA LYS A 86 -14.96 -4.47 6.91
C LYS A 86 -15.65 -3.59 5.86
N THR A 87 -15.27 -2.31 5.79
CA THR A 87 -15.87 -1.35 4.84
C THR A 87 -15.67 -1.78 3.39
N VAL A 88 -14.52 -2.39 3.05
CA VAL A 88 -14.20 -2.74 1.66
C VAL A 88 -14.57 -4.18 1.31
N LEU A 89 -14.22 -5.17 2.15
CA LEU A 89 -14.20 -6.60 1.79
C LEU A 89 -15.44 -7.40 2.23
N ALA A 90 -16.32 -6.82 3.05
CA ALA A 90 -17.60 -7.44 3.40
C ALA A 90 -18.43 -7.71 2.14
N ASP A 91 -19.35 -8.67 2.18
CA ASP A 91 -20.17 -9.03 1.00
C ASP A 91 -21.02 -7.84 0.48
N ASP A 92 -21.45 -6.97 1.38
CA ASP A 92 -22.14 -5.70 1.13
C ASP A 92 -21.20 -4.48 1.19
N GLY A 93 -19.89 -4.72 1.22
CA GLY A 93 -18.84 -3.71 1.25
C GLY A 93 -18.64 -3.01 -0.10
N LEU A 94 -17.69 -2.07 -0.10
CA LEU A 94 -17.45 -1.21 -1.27
C LEU A 94 -16.86 -1.96 -2.48
N ASP A 95 -16.06 -3.00 -2.25
CA ASP A 95 -15.42 -3.79 -3.32
C ASP A 95 -14.99 -5.18 -2.82
N PRO A 96 -15.96 -6.09 -2.62
CA PRO A 96 -15.70 -7.39 -2.00
C PRO A 96 -14.74 -8.27 -2.79
N TYR A 97 -14.67 -8.06 -4.11
CA TYR A 97 -13.89 -8.86 -5.06
C TYR A 97 -12.61 -8.19 -5.54
N LEU A 98 -12.29 -7.00 -5.02
CA LEU A 98 -11.07 -6.24 -5.31
C LEU A 98 -10.91 -5.86 -6.79
N GLU A 99 -12.01 -5.45 -7.42
CA GLU A 99 -12.06 -5.09 -8.84
C GLU A 99 -11.82 -3.59 -9.08
N GLN A 100 -11.86 -2.77 -8.01
CA GLN A 100 -11.76 -1.33 -8.12
C GLN A 100 -10.34 -0.85 -7.82
N ALA A 101 -9.82 0.01 -8.69
CA ALA A 101 -8.49 0.59 -8.53
C ALA A 101 -8.32 1.30 -7.16
N ALA A 102 -9.39 1.85 -6.60
CA ALA A 102 -9.41 2.43 -5.26
C ALA A 102 -8.93 1.45 -4.17
N THR A 103 -9.41 0.19 -4.20
CA THR A 103 -9.00 -0.87 -3.27
C THR A 103 -7.53 -1.22 -3.42
N ILE A 104 -7.05 -1.28 -4.67
CA ILE A 104 -5.64 -1.60 -4.97
C ILE A 104 -4.73 -0.46 -4.49
N TRP A 105 -5.14 0.80 -4.65
CA TRP A 105 -4.43 1.96 -4.12
C TRP A 105 -4.39 1.98 -2.58
N LEU A 106 -5.47 1.58 -1.91
CA LEU A 106 -5.51 1.43 -0.44
C LEU A 106 -4.58 0.31 0.03
N ALA A 107 -4.57 -0.82 -0.66
CA ALA A 107 -3.63 -1.91 -0.39
C ALA A 107 -2.18 -1.45 -0.53
N HIS A 108 -1.86 -0.74 -1.62
CA HIS A 108 -0.53 -0.18 -1.86
C HIS A 108 -0.14 0.85 -0.80
N TRP A 109 -1.07 1.71 -0.37
CA TRP A 109 -0.82 2.70 0.68
C TRP A 109 -0.29 2.03 1.96
N HIS A 110 -0.95 0.98 2.44
CA HIS A 110 -0.51 0.27 3.64
C HIS A 110 0.78 -0.53 3.44
N VAL A 111 0.97 -1.11 2.25
CA VAL A 111 2.21 -1.83 1.90
C VAL A 111 3.43 -0.89 1.83
N ALA A 112 3.25 0.38 1.50
CA ALA A 112 4.38 1.26 1.20
C ALA A 112 4.53 2.46 2.14
N SER A 113 3.52 2.83 2.95
CA SER A 113 3.59 4.03 3.78
C SER A 113 4.35 3.85 5.10
N THR A 114 4.58 2.60 5.52
CA THR A 114 5.28 2.29 6.78
C THR A 114 6.22 1.08 6.63
N PRO A 115 7.31 1.00 7.43
CA PRO A 115 8.36 -0.02 7.25
C PRO A 115 8.14 -1.37 7.97
N GLU A 116 7.15 -1.48 8.85
CA GLU A 116 7.01 -2.54 9.86
C GLU A 116 6.84 -3.93 9.27
N MET A 117 6.08 -4.04 8.18
CA MET A 117 5.79 -5.33 7.52
C MET A 117 6.56 -5.51 6.21
N THR A 118 6.81 -4.42 5.49
CA THR A 118 7.19 -4.40 4.07
C THR A 118 8.37 -3.46 3.84
N THR A 119 9.46 -3.69 4.58
CA THR A 119 10.63 -2.79 4.63
C THR A 119 11.20 -2.48 3.24
N THR A 120 11.30 -3.46 2.34
CA THR A 120 11.77 -3.24 0.96
C THR A 120 10.87 -2.31 0.16
N ALA A 121 9.55 -2.50 0.23
CA ALA A 121 8.60 -1.64 -0.49
C ALA A 121 8.64 -0.21 0.08
N TYR A 122 8.61 -0.08 1.40
CA TYR A 122 8.76 1.22 2.07
C TYR A 122 10.04 1.93 1.63
N TYR A 123 11.18 1.25 1.68
CA TYR A 123 12.46 1.83 1.27
C TYR A 123 12.42 2.26 -0.20
N ALA A 124 11.96 1.40 -1.11
CA ALA A 124 11.94 1.68 -2.54
C ALA A 124 11.00 2.86 -2.89
N PHE A 125 9.82 2.95 -2.27
CA PHE A 125 8.88 4.03 -2.56
C PHE A 125 9.26 5.36 -1.90
N ASN A 126 9.73 5.34 -0.66
CA ASN A 126 9.92 6.56 0.13
C ASN A 126 11.35 7.05 0.17
N LEU A 127 12.27 6.10 0.27
CA LEU A 127 13.66 6.41 0.49
C LEU A 127 14.41 6.37 -0.83
N LEU A 128 14.29 5.40 -1.74
CA LEU A 128 15.10 5.41 -2.96
C LEU A 128 15.01 6.76 -3.72
N SER A 129 16.15 7.43 -3.89
CA SER A 129 16.19 8.77 -4.50
C SER A 129 16.10 8.72 -6.02
N ALA A 130 16.56 7.62 -6.62
CA ALA A 130 16.55 7.43 -8.05
C ALA A 130 15.14 7.03 -8.54
N ILE A 131 14.74 7.58 -9.69
CA ILE A 131 13.49 7.19 -10.37
C ILE A 131 13.71 5.86 -11.10
N GLU A 132 14.84 5.73 -11.80
CA GLU A 132 15.32 4.49 -12.40
C GLU A 132 16.27 3.76 -11.45
N PHE A 133 16.14 2.45 -11.35
CA PHE A 133 16.98 1.64 -10.47
C PHE A 133 17.24 0.25 -11.03
N ASP A 134 18.37 -0.31 -10.60
CA ASP A 134 18.75 -1.70 -10.83
C ASP A 134 18.50 -2.52 -9.55
N PRO A 135 17.97 -3.75 -9.65
CA PRO A 135 17.69 -4.58 -8.47
C PRO A 135 18.93 -4.94 -7.63
N ALA A 136 20.11 -5.06 -8.24
CA ALA A 136 21.33 -5.33 -7.50
C ALA A 136 21.80 -4.07 -6.75
N ILE A 137 21.62 -2.87 -7.31
CA ILE A 137 21.86 -1.62 -6.58
C ILE A 137 20.90 -1.49 -5.38
N LEU A 138 19.61 -1.77 -5.60
CA LEU A 138 18.62 -1.77 -4.51
C LEU A 138 18.98 -2.77 -3.41
N LEU A 139 19.50 -3.94 -3.78
CA LEU A 139 20.00 -4.95 -2.83
C LEU A 139 21.15 -4.40 -1.97
N GLU A 140 22.14 -3.74 -2.56
CA GLU A 140 23.24 -3.14 -1.80
C GLU A 140 22.74 -2.06 -0.85
N GLU A 141 21.81 -1.20 -1.28
CA GLU A 141 21.25 -0.15 -0.43
C GLU A 141 20.47 -0.71 0.77
N ILE A 142 19.62 -1.72 0.55
CA ILE A 142 18.87 -2.36 1.63
C ILE A 142 19.80 -3.16 2.54
N PHE A 143 20.85 -3.79 2.00
CA PHE A 143 21.82 -4.51 2.82
C PHE A 143 22.61 -3.55 3.73
N ALA A 144 23.03 -2.39 3.21
CA ALA A 144 23.64 -1.34 4.01
C ALA A 144 22.67 -0.84 5.10
N LEU A 145 21.38 -0.67 4.76
CA LEU A 145 20.36 -0.29 5.74
C LEU A 145 20.21 -1.32 6.87
N VAL A 146 20.25 -2.61 6.54
CA VAL A 146 20.23 -3.72 7.51
C VAL A 146 21.43 -3.64 8.45
N GLU A 147 22.63 -3.44 7.92
CA GLU A 147 23.85 -3.29 8.73
C GLU A 147 23.78 -2.06 9.63
N GLU A 148 23.36 -0.91 9.09
CA GLU A 148 23.22 0.33 9.84
C GLU A 148 22.22 0.20 10.99
N ASN A 149 21.10 -0.49 10.80
CA ASN A 149 20.07 -0.67 11.82
C ASN A 149 20.35 -1.86 12.76
N GLY A 150 21.46 -2.59 12.57
CA GLY A 150 21.79 -3.76 13.38
C GLY A 150 20.79 -4.92 13.22
N TRP A 151 20.09 -4.96 12.09
CA TRP A 151 19.13 -6.01 11.76
C TRP A 151 19.83 -7.27 11.26
N ARG A 152 19.07 -8.37 11.14
CA ARG A 152 19.59 -9.67 10.67
C ARG A 152 18.87 -10.09 9.40
N ALA A 153 19.52 -9.90 8.25
CA ALA A 153 19.08 -10.44 6.98
C ALA A 153 20.28 -10.86 6.11
N THR A 154 20.12 -11.90 5.32
CA THR A 154 21.15 -12.32 4.35
C THR A 154 20.89 -11.67 3.00
N ARG A 155 21.93 -11.48 2.19
CA ARG A 155 21.79 -11.03 0.79
C ARG A 155 20.83 -11.92 -0.01
N GLY A 156 20.84 -13.24 0.23
CA GLY A 156 19.93 -14.17 -0.42
C GLY A 156 18.46 -13.99 0.00
N THR A 157 18.20 -13.61 1.26
CA THR A 157 16.86 -13.25 1.74
C THR A 157 16.39 -11.95 1.09
N LEU A 158 17.22 -10.90 1.12
CA LEU A 158 16.91 -9.60 0.55
C LEU A 158 16.69 -9.67 -0.97
N LYS A 159 17.50 -10.46 -1.68
CA LYS A 159 17.32 -10.69 -3.12
C LYS A 159 15.93 -11.29 -3.41
N ARG A 160 15.52 -12.32 -2.67
CA ARG A 160 14.18 -12.93 -2.81
C ARG A 160 13.05 -11.96 -2.47
N ASP A 161 13.26 -11.10 -1.49
CA ASP A 161 12.29 -10.07 -1.08
C ASP A 161 12.11 -9.01 -2.19
N ILE A 162 13.21 -8.52 -2.77
CA ILE A 162 13.22 -7.62 -3.92
C ILE A 162 12.58 -8.26 -5.15
N GLU A 163 12.84 -9.55 -5.42
CA GLU A 163 12.21 -10.28 -6.52
C GLU A 163 10.67 -10.33 -6.36
N VAL A 164 10.16 -10.53 -5.14
CA VAL A 164 8.71 -10.49 -4.90
C VAL A 164 8.16 -9.07 -4.98
N PHE A 165 8.88 -8.07 -4.47
CA PHE A 165 8.52 -6.67 -4.64
C PHE A 165 8.33 -6.31 -6.13
N LEU A 166 9.32 -6.65 -6.97
CA LEU A 166 9.26 -6.39 -8.41
C LEU A 166 8.14 -7.19 -9.08
N ARG A 167 7.97 -8.48 -8.74
CA ARG A 167 6.85 -9.27 -9.24
C ARG A 167 5.49 -8.75 -8.78
N SER A 168 5.41 -8.02 -7.66
CA SER A 168 4.16 -7.47 -7.15
C SER A 168 3.75 -6.21 -7.92
N TYR A 169 4.69 -5.40 -8.42
CA TYR A 169 4.38 -4.08 -8.99
C TYR A 169 4.68 -3.94 -10.48
N VAL A 170 5.57 -4.76 -11.05
CA VAL A 170 5.93 -4.67 -12.46
C VAL A 170 4.93 -5.47 -13.29
N ARG A 171 4.19 -4.76 -14.14
CA ARG A 171 3.35 -5.38 -15.16
C ARG A 171 4.23 -6.03 -16.24
N ARG A 172 4.09 -7.34 -16.45
CA ARG A 172 4.79 -8.05 -17.53
C ARG A 172 3.92 -8.03 -18.77
N GLY A 173 4.50 -7.68 -19.92
CA GLY A 173 3.78 -7.58 -21.20
C GLY A 173 3.34 -8.93 -21.78
N ASP A 174 3.90 -10.05 -21.29
CA ASP A 174 3.58 -11.38 -21.80
C ASP A 174 2.52 -12.07 -20.92
N ALA A 175 1.26 -11.86 -21.28
CA ALA A 175 0.10 -12.57 -20.78
C ALA A 175 -0.01 -14.05 -21.27
N LEU A 176 1.12 -14.69 -21.59
CA LEU A 176 1.15 -16.06 -22.17
C LEU A 176 1.44 -17.18 -21.16
N ASN A 177 1.63 -16.86 -19.89
CA ASN A 177 1.55 -17.86 -18.83
C ASN A 177 0.18 -17.74 -18.14
N GLU A 178 -0.82 -18.40 -18.72
CA GLU A 178 -2.20 -18.49 -18.21
C GLU A 178 -2.28 -19.07 -16.77
N ASP A 179 -1.22 -19.69 -16.27
CA ASP A 179 -1.19 -20.40 -14.99
C ASP A 179 -0.72 -19.54 -13.80
N ALA A 180 -0.23 -18.31 -14.05
CA ALA A 180 0.18 -17.38 -13.00
C ALA A 180 -0.86 -16.27 -12.86
N ALA A 181 -1.77 -16.41 -11.89
CA ALA A 181 -2.70 -15.33 -11.52
C ALA A 181 -1.95 -14.00 -11.37
N GLU A 182 -2.44 -12.96 -12.06
CA GLU A 182 -1.80 -11.65 -12.10
C GLU A 182 -1.73 -11.06 -10.67
N PRO A 183 -0.55 -10.57 -10.24
CA PRO A 183 -0.40 -9.91 -8.95
C PRO A 183 -1.28 -8.67 -8.84
N LEU A 184 -2.03 -8.55 -7.74
CA LEU A 184 -3.03 -7.48 -7.55
C LEU A 184 -2.42 -6.08 -7.73
N LEU A 185 -1.22 -5.87 -7.20
CA LEU A 185 -0.56 -4.56 -7.18
C LEU A 185 0.06 -4.17 -8.54
N ALA A 186 0.18 -5.12 -9.48
CA ALA A 186 0.74 -4.87 -10.80
C ALA A 186 -0.22 -4.03 -11.67
N GLU A 187 -1.52 -4.08 -11.37
CA GLU A 187 -2.55 -3.28 -12.05
C GLU A 187 -2.33 -1.77 -11.91
N LEU A 188 -1.67 -1.32 -10.83
CA LEU A 188 -1.34 0.09 -10.62
C LEU A 188 -0.33 0.62 -11.64
N ALA A 189 0.45 -0.27 -12.26
CA ALA A 189 1.51 0.05 -13.21
C ALA A 189 2.46 1.16 -12.70
N ILE A 190 2.68 1.23 -11.38
CA ILE A 190 3.50 2.27 -10.75
C ILE A 190 5.01 2.00 -10.86
N ILE A 191 5.38 0.78 -11.27
CA ILE A 191 6.73 0.40 -11.66
C ILE A 191 6.68 -0.28 -13.03
N ARG A 192 7.59 0.07 -13.93
CA ARG A 192 7.74 -0.59 -15.23
C ARG A 192 9.21 -0.83 -15.56
N GLU A 193 9.46 -1.69 -16.55
CA GLU A 193 10.80 -1.86 -17.10
C GLU A 193 11.20 -0.60 -17.87
N ALA A 194 12.31 0.03 -17.48
CA ALA A 194 12.79 1.28 -18.08
C ALA A 194 13.54 1.02 -19.40
N ARG A 195 14.25 -0.11 -19.48
CA ARG A 195 15.02 -0.55 -20.66
C ARG A 195 15.26 -2.06 -20.64
N LEU A 196 15.48 -2.63 -21.82
CA LEU A 196 15.96 -4.00 -21.96
C LEU A 196 17.25 -4.20 -21.15
N GLY A 197 17.29 -5.23 -20.30
CA GLY A 197 18.43 -5.53 -19.44
C GLY A 197 18.18 -5.41 -17.94
N GLY A 198 16.92 -5.32 -17.48
CA GLY A 198 16.56 -5.51 -16.07
C GLY A 198 16.58 -4.26 -15.19
N TRP A 199 16.54 -3.06 -15.80
CA TRP A 199 16.33 -1.80 -15.07
C TRP A 199 14.85 -1.47 -14.97
N TYR A 200 14.46 -0.91 -13.84
CA TYR A 200 13.07 -0.53 -13.54
C TYR A 200 12.97 0.96 -13.27
N GLU A 201 11.80 1.53 -13.50
CA GLU A 201 11.51 2.91 -13.14
C GLU A 201 10.19 3.04 -12.40
N PHE A 202 10.15 3.98 -11.46
CA PHE A 202 8.90 4.45 -10.86
C PHE A 202 8.18 5.39 -11.83
N VAL A 203 6.90 5.12 -12.10
CA VAL A 203 6.06 6.01 -12.89
C VAL A 203 5.65 7.21 -12.03
N ARG A 204 6.45 8.28 -12.07
CA ARG A 204 6.17 9.52 -11.34
C ARG A 204 5.19 10.41 -12.11
N GLY A 205 4.27 11.03 -11.39
CA GLY A 205 3.37 12.06 -11.90
C GLY A 205 1.90 11.74 -11.64
N PRO A 206 0.95 12.30 -12.41
CA PRO A 206 -0.47 12.13 -12.15
C PRO A 206 -0.90 10.67 -12.19
N LYS A 207 -1.84 10.31 -11.32
CA LYS A 207 -2.44 8.97 -11.23
C LYS A 207 -3.95 9.07 -11.47
N PRO A 208 -4.41 8.93 -12.73
CA PRO A 208 -5.84 9.08 -13.06
C PRO A 208 -6.75 8.08 -12.33
N SER A 209 -6.26 6.88 -12.03
CA SER A 209 -7.01 5.85 -11.28
C SER A 209 -6.98 6.02 -9.76
N LEU A 210 -6.21 6.98 -9.23
CA LEU A 210 -6.17 7.29 -7.80
C LEU A 210 -7.23 8.36 -7.51
N SER A 211 -8.30 7.99 -6.80
CA SER A 211 -9.35 8.93 -6.43
C SER A 211 -8.89 9.92 -5.36
N ASP A 212 -9.54 11.09 -5.28
CA ASP A 212 -9.25 12.07 -4.23
C ASP A 212 -9.65 11.55 -2.84
N ALA A 213 -10.68 10.70 -2.74
CA ALA A 213 -11.06 10.02 -1.49
C ALA A 213 -9.98 9.07 -0.96
N VAL A 214 -9.33 8.27 -1.82
CA VAL A 214 -8.19 7.43 -1.39
C VAL A 214 -6.99 8.29 -1.00
N PHE A 215 -6.75 9.39 -1.71
CA PHE A 215 -5.71 10.34 -1.34
C PHE A 215 -5.99 10.99 0.04
N ALA A 216 -7.23 11.39 0.31
CA ALA A 216 -7.64 11.94 1.61
C ALA A 216 -7.50 10.92 2.74
N TYR A 217 -7.85 9.65 2.48
CA TYR A 217 -7.60 8.54 3.41
C TYR A 217 -6.12 8.44 3.77
N ALA A 218 -5.25 8.35 2.76
CA ALA A 218 -3.80 8.28 2.97
C ALA A 218 -3.25 9.50 3.71
N LEU A 219 -3.74 10.70 3.37
CA LEU A 219 -3.33 11.93 4.04
C LEU A 219 -3.72 11.92 5.52
N GLY A 220 -4.93 11.48 5.86
CA GLY A 220 -5.38 11.40 7.26
C GLY A 220 -4.60 10.38 8.07
N ASP A 221 -4.35 9.21 7.50
CA ASP A 221 -3.50 8.18 8.12
C ASP A 221 -2.07 8.68 8.34
N PHE A 222 -1.46 9.32 7.33
CA PHE A 222 -0.15 9.97 7.47
C PHE A 222 -0.16 11.06 8.55
N TRP A 223 -1.18 11.91 8.56
CA TRP A 223 -1.32 12.99 9.52
C TRP A 223 -1.43 12.45 10.96
N ALA A 224 -2.25 11.42 11.17
CA ALA A 224 -2.42 10.79 12.48
C ALA A 224 -1.09 10.25 13.04
N ARG A 225 -0.26 9.63 12.20
CA ARG A 225 1.06 9.11 12.60
C ARG A 225 2.14 10.17 12.76
N SER A 226 2.02 11.29 12.05
CA SER A 226 3.02 12.35 12.03
C SER A 226 3.14 13.14 13.34
N GLY A 227 2.11 13.09 14.20
CA GLY A 227 2.07 13.84 15.45
C GLY A 227 1.86 15.36 15.29
N TYR A 228 1.65 15.86 14.06
CA TYR A 228 1.38 17.28 13.84
C TYR A 228 -0.05 17.63 14.28
N PRO A 229 -0.23 18.66 15.14
CA PRO A 229 -1.50 18.88 15.81
C PRO A 229 -2.59 19.46 14.90
N THR A 230 -2.27 20.45 14.06
CA THR A 230 -3.29 21.23 13.32
C THR A 230 -2.93 21.56 11.88
N THR A 231 -1.67 21.41 11.45
CA THR A 231 -1.25 21.73 10.08
C THR A 231 -0.31 20.70 9.49
N LEU A 232 -0.38 20.54 8.16
CA LEU A 232 0.59 19.81 7.35
C LEU A 232 1.00 20.68 6.16
N THR A 233 2.29 20.92 5.99
CA THR A 233 2.79 21.68 4.84
C THR A 233 2.73 20.82 3.57
N ALA A 234 2.57 21.47 2.42
CA ALA A 234 2.63 20.80 1.12
C ALA A 234 3.97 20.07 0.93
N GLU A 235 5.07 20.64 1.43
CA GLU A 235 6.39 19.99 1.40
C GLU A 235 6.40 18.65 2.15
N GLN A 236 5.81 18.58 3.33
CA GLN A 236 5.68 17.34 4.11
C GLN A 236 4.84 16.31 3.36
N ILE A 237 3.70 16.72 2.80
CA ILE A 237 2.79 15.84 2.05
C ILE A 237 3.46 15.32 0.76
N CYS A 238 4.25 16.15 0.09
CA CYS A 238 4.95 15.78 -1.14
C CYS A 238 6.14 14.86 -0.90
N TYR A 239 6.95 15.14 0.12
CA TYR A 239 8.34 14.68 0.16
C TYR A 239 8.75 13.91 1.40
N ALA A 240 8.01 13.99 2.51
CA ALA A 240 8.36 13.26 3.73
C ALA A 240 8.27 11.74 3.51
N PRO A 241 9.15 10.93 4.12
CA PRO A 241 9.00 9.48 4.09
C PRO A 241 7.63 9.06 4.63
N GLY A 242 6.96 8.14 3.92
CA GLY A 242 5.61 7.67 4.24
C GLY A 242 4.50 8.64 3.82
N SER A 243 4.80 9.75 3.17
CA SER A 243 3.78 10.72 2.73
C SER A 243 3.04 10.27 1.47
N PRO A 244 1.81 10.77 1.22
CA PRO A 244 1.05 10.47 0.01
C PRO A 244 1.83 10.76 -1.29
N GLY A 245 2.58 11.85 -1.35
CA GLY A 245 3.38 12.21 -2.53
C GLY A 245 4.47 11.17 -2.85
N ARG A 246 5.16 10.64 -1.83
CA ARG A 246 6.18 9.61 -1.98
C ARG A 246 5.59 8.26 -2.33
N VAL A 247 4.60 7.82 -1.56
CA VAL A 247 4.00 6.49 -1.69
C VAL A 247 3.34 6.34 -3.07
N PHE A 248 2.48 7.28 -3.46
CA PHE A 248 1.80 7.24 -4.76
C PHE A 248 2.66 7.72 -5.94
N LYS A 249 3.92 8.08 -5.69
CA LYS A 249 4.86 8.65 -6.68
C LYS A 249 4.21 9.79 -7.48
N LEU A 250 3.61 10.74 -6.79
CA LEU A 250 3.03 11.94 -7.41
C LEU A 250 4.13 12.98 -7.67
N ASP A 251 3.92 13.83 -8.68
CA ASP A 251 4.65 15.10 -8.77
C ASP A 251 3.99 16.16 -7.87
N GLU A 252 4.69 17.27 -7.64
CA GLU A 252 4.20 18.31 -6.74
C GLU A 252 2.87 18.88 -7.22
N ASP A 253 2.75 19.18 -8.51
CA ASP A 253 1.53 19.74 -9.11
C ASP A 253 0.32 18.82 -8.91
N SER A 254 0.53 17.50 -9.03
CA SER A 254 -0.50 16.50 -8.77
C SER A 254 -0.93 16.46 -7.31
N VAL A 255 0.00 16.62 -6.37
CA VAL A 255 -0.35 16.71 -4.93
C VAL A 255 -1.12 18.00 -4.68
N ILE A 256 -0.59 19.16 -5.09
CA ILE A 256 -1.20 20.48 -4.87
C ILE A 256 -2.62 20.51 -5.45
N SER A 257 -2.81 20.00 -6.68
CA SER A 257 -4.12 19.95 -7.31
C SER A 257 -5.15 19.16 -6.49
N ARG A 258 -4.73 18.10 -5.79
CA ARG A 258 -5.61 17.32 -4.90
C ARG A 258 -5.88 18.04 -3.59
N LEU A 259 -4.86 18.68 -3.02
CA LEU A 259 -4.98 19.50 -1.81
C LEU A 259 -5.97 20.65 -2.00
N MET A 260 -5.99 21.28 -3.18
CA MET A 260 -6.94 22.34 -3.52
C MET A 260 -8.41 21.88 -3.59
N ARG A 261 -8.68 20.57 -3.73
CA ARG A 261 -10.04 19.99 -3.78
C ARG A 261 -10.45 19.34 -2.47
N LEU A 262 -9.60 19.42 -1.45
CA LEU A 262 -9.80 18.72 -0.19
C LEU A 262 -10.92 19.35 0.65
N ASP A 263 -11.07 20.67 0.56
CA ASP A 263 -12.10 21.44 1.25
C ASP A 263 -13.50 20.90 0.91
N ASP A 264 -13.81 20.78 -0.38
CA ASP A 264 -15.09 20.22 -0.87
C ASP A 264 -15.28 18.75 -0.48
N LEU A 265 -14.20 17.96 -0.54
CA LEU A 265 -14.24 16.52 -0.25
C LEU A 265 -14.48 16.23 1.24
N THR A 266 -13.96 17.10 2.11
CA THR A 266 -13.96 16.91 3.57
C THR A 266 -15.02 17.74 4.30
N ASP A 267 -15.92 18.38 3.55
CA ASP A 267 -16.92 19.32 4.08
C ASP A 267 -16.26 20.35 5.00
N ASP A 268 -15.24 21.05 4.47
CA ASP A 268 -14.48 22.10 5.14
C ASP A 268 -13.64 21.67 6.36
N ALA A 269 -13.59 20.37 6.70
CA ALA A 269 -12.84 19.90 7.85
C ALA A 269 -11.32 20.08 7.69
N TRP A 270 -10.82 19.92 6.46
CA TRP A 270 -9.44 20.18 6.07
C TRP A 270 -9.39 21.26 5.00
N LYS A 271 -8.72 22.39 5.30
CA LYS A 271 -8.68 23.55 4.41
C LYS A 271 -7.31 23.78 3.80
N TRP A 272 -7.26 23.93 2.49
CA TRP A 272 -6.10 24.40 1.77
C TRP A 272 -5.86 25.89 2.00
N VAL A 273 -4.63 26.22 2.41
CA VAL A 273 -4.18 27.59 2.60
C VAL A 273 -2.92 27.81 1.78
N ASP A 274 -3.02 28.75 0.84
CA ASP A 274 -1.91 29.27 0.05
C ASP A 274 -1.85 30.79 0.24
N THR A 275 -0.97 31.26 1.11
CA THR A 275 -0.81 32.69 1.38
C THR A 275 0.64 33.01 1.71
N ALA A 276 1.18 34.06 1.10
CA ALA A 276 2.54 34.54 1.34
C ALA A 276 3.64 33.46 1.24
N GLY A 277 3.46 32.49 0.33
CA GLY A 277 4.41 31.39 0.11
C GLY A 277 4.24 30.21 1.09
N LEU A 278 3.32 30.30 2.05
CA LEU A 278 2.94 29.19 2.92
C LEU A 278 1.83 28.38 2.24
N ARG A 279 2.19 27.17 1.83
CA ARG A 279 1.30 26.18 1.19
C ARG A 279 1.08 25.02 2.15
N GLN A 280 -0.12 24.89 2.70
CA GLN A 280 -0.44 23.90 3.75
C GLN A 280 -1.91 23.52 3.81
N ILE A 281 -2.20 22.37 4.42
CA ILE A 281 -3.54 22.02 4.90
C ILE A 281 -3.66 22.38 6.38
N GLN A 282 -4.79 22.98 6.76
CA GLN A 282 -5.16 23.24 8.14
C GLN A 282 -6.36 22.36 8.53
N ARG A 283 -6.27 21.72 9.70
CA ARG A 283 -7.38 20.98 10.29
C ARG A 283 -8.27 21.95 11.06
N VAL A 284 -9.51 22.11 10.61
CA VAL A 284 -10.52 22.99 11.21
C VAL A 284 -11.42 22.22 12.16
N SER A 285 -11.74 20.97 11.83
CA SER A 285 -12.52 20.06 12.67
C SER A 285 -11.99 18.63 12.55
N ASP A 286 -12.46 17.76 13.46
CA ASP A 286 -12.20 16.33 13.34
C ASP A 286 -12.86 15.77 12.08
N PHE A 287 -12.16 14.84 11.45
CA PHE A 287 -12.61 14.20 10.21
C PHE A 287 -12.07 12.78 10.18
N ASP A 288 -12.98 11.81 9.96
CA ASP A 288 -12.62 10.43 9.70
C ASP A 288 -12.57 10.22 8.18
N PRO A 289 -11.37 10.00 7.60
CA PRO A 289 -11.23 9.80 6.16
C PRO A 289 -11.98 8.58 5.62
N LEU A 290 -12.29 7.57 6.45
CA LEU A 290 -13.10 6.43 6.04
C LEU A 290 -14.47 6.85 5.49
N ASN A 291 -15.03 7.96 5.99
CA ASN A 291 -16.35 8.46 5.57
C ASN A 291 -16.39 8.89 4.10
N THR A 292 -15.25 9.26 3.51
CA THR A 292 -15.19 9.68 2.09
C THR A 292 -14.87 8.53 1.14
N LEU A 293 -14.40 7.38 1.66
CA LEU A 293 -14.06 6.24 0.81
C LEU A 293 -15.17 5.80 -0.15
N PRO A 294 -16.48 5.81 0.21
CA PRO A 294 -17.54 5.46 -0.75
C PRO A 294 -17.53 6.31 -2.04
N LEU A 295 -16.98 7.53 -2.01
CA LEU A 295 -16.85 8.39 -3.19
C LEU A 295 -15.79 7.88 -4.19
N ALA A 296 -14.91 6.96 -3.76
CA ALA A 296 -13.92 6.32 -4.61
C ALA A 296 -14.48 5.14 -5.43
N TYR A 297 -15.70 4.70 -5.13
CA TYR A 297 -16.29 3.49 -5.69
C TYR A 297 -17.51 3.83 -6.55
N PRO A 298 -17.81 3.05 -7.59
CA PRO A 298 -19.05 3.20 -8.34
C PRO A 298 -20.24 3.09 -7.40
N ARG A 299 -21.21 4.01 -7.50
CA ARG A 299 -22.47 3.86 -6.76
C ARG A 299 -23.20 2.62 -7.30
N PRO A 300 -23.76 1.76 -6.44
CA PRO A 300 -24.60 0.68 -6.91
C PRO A 300 -25.76 1.28 -7.73
N VAL A 301 -25.89 0.86 -8.97
CA VAL A 301 -27.04 1.21 -9.81
C VAL A 301 -28.26 0.54 -9.17
N PRO A 302 -29.31 1.27 -8.76
CA PRO A 302 -30.52 0.65 -8.27
C PRO A 302 -31.08 -0.31 -9.34
N LEU A 303 -31.32 -1.56 -8.95
CA LEU A 303 -31.88 -2.63 -9.79
C LEU A 303 -33.24 -2.28 -10.42
N GLU A 304 -33.88 -1.18 -10.00
CA GLU A 304 -35.16 -0.71 -10.54
C GLU A 304 -35.07 0.00 -11.90
N ALA A 305 -33.86 0.26 -12.44
CA ALA A 305 -33.69 0.92 -13.74
C ALA A 305 -33.60 -0.04 -14.95
N ALA A 306 -33.78 -1.34 -14.76
CA ALA A 306 -33.62 -2.36 -15.81
C ALA A 306 -34.83 -3.29 -15.99
N ALA A 307 -36.05 -2.81 -15.72
CA ALA A 307 -37.31 -3.50 -16.03
C ALA A 307 -38.19 -2.65 -16.95
#